data_AF-A0A2D7Q2L7-F1
#
_entry.id   AF-A0A2D7Q2L7-F1
#
_cell.length_a   1.000
_cell.length_b   1.000
_cell.length_c   1.000
_cell.angle_alpha   90.00
_cell.angle_beta   90.00
_cell.angle_gamma   90.00
#
_symmetry.space_group_name_H-M   'P 1'
#
loop_
_entity.id
_entity.type
_entity.pdbx_description
1 polymer ?
#
loop_
_entity_poly.entity_id
_entity_poly.type
_entity_poly.pdbx_seq_one_letter_code
_entity_poly.pdbx_strand_id
1 'polypeptide(L)'
;KYHIKLPIFIARQWIRHRTANVNEYSARYSILDKEFYLPSAENLAAQSSSNRQGRGDVLQGEQAKEVLELLKNDSERTYDNYETMLNERFDGSTIDENKKGLARELARMNLTLNTYTQWYWKTDLLNLMNFLRLRADSHAQYEIRVYADIMLETVKKWVPITYDAFMDYRVGGTEVSAKGKVIIQKLIKREEINIEDSGLSKREWNELMDSFNMENKIIK
;
A
#
# COMPACT_ATOMS: atom_id res chain seq x y z
N LYS A 1 4.72 11.49 -15.25
CA LYS A 1 5.33 10.15 -15.46
C LYS A 1 6.33 9.95 -14.33
N TYR A 2 6.25 8.83 -13.63
CA TYR A 2 7.16 8.48 -12.55
C TYR A 2 8.00 7.27 -12.96
N HIS A 3 9.27 7.26 -12.56
CA HIS A 3 10.08 6.05 -12.45
C HIS A 3 10.04 5.64 -10.99
N ILE A 4 9.61 4.42 -10.71
CA ILE A 4 9.33 3.95 -9.36
C ILE A 4 10.07 2.64 -9.16
N LYS A 5 10.85 2.55 -8.09
CA LYS A 5 11.40 1.31 -7.55
C LYS A 5 10.57 0.94 -6.34
N LEU A 6 10.05 -0.28 -6.30
CA LEU A 6 9.10 -0.73 -5.26
C LEU A 6 9.12 -2.26 -5.09
N PRO A 7 8.71 -2.79 -3.92
CA PRO A 7 8.60 -4.22 -3.71
C PRO A 7 7.46 -4.84 -4.53
N ILE A 8 7.61 -6.09 -4.96
CA ILE A 8 6.61 -6.79 -5.79
C ILE A 8 5.23 -6.80 -5.11
N PHE A 9 5.13 -6.99 -3.78
CA PHE A 9 3.83 -6.96 -3.11
C PHE A 9 3.12 -5.60 -3.18
N ILE A 10 3.87 -4.49 -3.30
CA ILE A 10 3.31 -3.15 -3.50
C ILE A 10 2.97 -2.92 -4.97
N ALA A 11 3.81 -3.38 -5.89
CA ALA A 11 3.51 -3.36 -7.32
C ALA A 11 2.15 -4.03 -7.61
N ARG A 12 1.86 -5.17 -6.97
CA ARG A 12 0.58 -5.88 -7.13
C ARG A 12 -0.64 -5.11 -6.64
N GLN A 13 -0.50 -4.22 -5.66
CA GLN A 13 -1.59 -3.32 -5.22
C GLN A 13 -1.75 -2.13 -6.16
N TRP A 14 -0.63 -1.61 -6.65
CA TRP A 14 -0.58 -0.43 -7.50
C TRP A 14 -1.13 -0.71 -8.89
N ILE A 15 -0.81 -1.86 -9.49
CA ILE A 15 -1.22 -2.22 -10.86
C ILE A 15 -2.75 -2.39 -11.01
N ARG A 16 -3.50 -2.45 -9.90
CA ARG A 16 -4.97 -2.48 -9.90
C ARG A 16 -5.60 -1.18 -10.41
N HIS A 17 -4.84 -0.09 -10.46
CA HIS A 17 -5.23 1.20 -11.03
C HIS A 17 -5.09 1.18 -12.55
N ARG A 18 -6.08 0.57 -13.21
CA ARG A 18 -6.09 0.23 -14.65
C ARG A 18 -6.07 1.43 -15.61
N THR A 19 -6.24 2.65 -15.12
CA THR A 19 -6.27 3.89 -15.92
C THR A 19 -4.88 4.50 -16.14
N ALA A 20 -3.82 3.74 -15.90
CA ALA A 20 -2.44 4.14 -16.10
C ALA A 20 -1.72 3.23 -17.10
N ASN A 21 -0.69 3.76 -17.74
CA ASN A 21 0.24 3.01 -18.57
C ASN A 21 1.44 2.61 -17.72
N VAL A 22 1.80 1.33 -17.75
CA VAL A 22 2.89 0.77 -16.94
C VAL A 22 3.86 0.00 -17.83
N ASN A 23 5.15 0.20 -17.63
CA ASN A 23 6.20 -0.61 -18.21
C ASN A 23 7.15 -1.07 -17.10
N GLU A 24 7.04 -2.34 -16.72
CA GLU A 24 7.79 -2.96 -15.64
C GLU A 24 9.03 -3.69 -16.15
N TYR A 25 10.09 -3.61 -15.36
CA TYR A 25 11.30 -4.38 -15.56
C TYR A 25 11.00 -5.88 -15.53
N SER A 26 11.32 -6.58 -16.62
CA SER A 26 10.95 -7.99 -16.77
C SER A 26 12.08 -8.90 -16.34
N ALA A 27 11.86 -9.63 -15.25
CA ALA A 27 12.73 -10.72 -14.80
C ALA A 27 12.76 -11.94 -15.77
N ARG A 28 12.13 -11.85 -16.96
CA ARG A 28 12.30 -12.82 -18.07
C ARG A 28 13.53 -12.51 -18.89
N TYR A 29 13.82 -11.23 -19.05
CA TYR A 29 14.89 -10.73 -19.90
C TYR A 29 16.09 -10.25 -19.10
N SER A 30 15.90 -9.91 -17.83
CA SER A 30 16.95 -9.40 -16.96
C SER A 30 17.05 -10.17 -15.64
N ILE A 31 18.22 -10.12 -15.01
CA ILE A 31 18.42 -10.53 -13.63
C ILE A 31 17.94 -9.38 -12.74
N LEU A 32 17.16 -9.69 -11.70
CA LEU A 32 16.69 -8.69 -10.74
C LEU A 32 17.81 -8.31 -9.77
N ASP A 33 17.83 -7.06 -9.30
CA ASP A 33 18.78 -6.60 -8.27
C ASP A 33 18.64 -7.42 -6.98
N LYS A 34 19.74 -7.62 -6.23
CA LYS A 34 19.73 -8.20 -4.88
C LYS A 34 19.23 -7.19 -3.85
N GLU A 35 18.01 -6.71 -4.02
CA GLU A 35 17.39 -5.71 -3.17
C GLU A 35 16.03 -6.16 -2.65
N PHE A 36 15.83 -6.02 -1.34
CA PHE A 36 14.64 -6.49 -0.65
C PHE A 36 14.11 -5.43 0.31
N TYR A 37 12.80 -5.39 0.45
CA TYR A 37 12.16 -4.61 1.50
C TYR A 37 12.15 -5.38 2.81
N LEU A 38 12.68 -4.75 3.85
CA LEU A 38 12.53 -5.17 5.24
C LEU A 38 11.84 -4.03 6.00
N PRO A 39 10.78 -4.33 6.77
CA PRO A 39 10.09 -3.30 7.54
C PRO A 39 10.99 -2.75 8.66
N SER A 40 10.86 -1.45 8.97
CA SER A 40 11.44 -0.88 10.19
C SER A 40 10.76 -1.46 11.43
N ALA A 41 11.43 -1.41 12.58
CA ALA A 41 10.92 -2.00 13.82
C ALA A 41 9.52 -1.47 14.21
N GLU A 42 9.26 -0.18 14.02
CA GLU A 42 7.96 0.47 14.25
C GLU A 42 6.83 -0.03 13.32
N ASN A 43 7.20 -0.62 12.19
CA ASN A 43 6.28 -1.13 11.17
C ASN A 43 6.09 -2.65 11.26
N LEU A 44 6.85 -3.31 12.13
CA LEU A 44 6.74 -4.73 12.41
C LEU A 44 5.68 -4.95 13.49
N ALA A 45 4.43 -5.12 13.08
CA ALA A 45 3.29 -5.17 14.00
C ALA A 45 2.43 -6.42 13.81
N ALA A 46 1.73 -6.79 14.87
CA ALA A 46 0.71 -7.82 14.85
C ALA A 46 -0.48 -7.41 13.97
N GLN A 47 -1.35 -8.37 13.66
CA GLN A 47 -2.59 -8.11 12.95
C GLN A 47 -3.59 -7.38 13.87
N SER A 48 -4.24 -6.32 13.38
CA SER A 48 -5.30 -5.64 14.15
C SER A 48 -6.54 -6.54 14.31
N SER A 49 -7.12 -6.54 15.52
CA SER A 49 -8.33 -7.29 15.87
C SER A 49 -9.61 -6.64 15.33
N SER A 50 -9.63 -5.32 15.18
CA SER A 50 -10.75 -4.54 14.66
C SER A 50 -10.64 -4.26 13.16
N ASN A 51 -9.41 -4.11 12.64
CA ASN A 51 -9.15 -3.88 11.22
C ASN A 51 -8.38 -5.06 10.61
N ARG A 52 -9.09 -5.94 9.90
CA ARG A 52 -8.48 -7.10 9.22
C ARG A 52 -7.47 -6.75 8.13
N GLN A 53 -7.39 -5.48 7.72
CA GLN A 53 -6.41 -4.97 6.75
C GLN A 53 -5.31 -4.13 7.42
N GLY A 54 -5.42 -3.86 8.73
CA GLY A 54 -4.55 -2.95 9.47
C GLY A 54 -3.61 -3.66 10.44
N ARG A 55 -2.65 -2.88 10.93
CA ARG A 55 -1.68 -3.28 11.95
C ARG A 55 -2.22 -3.00 13.35
N GLY A 56 -1.91 -3.90 14.29
CA GLY A 56 -2.14 -3.77 15.72
C GLY A 56 -0.84 -3.39 16.44
N ASP A 57 -0.57 -4.03 17.57
CA ASP A 57 0.59 -3.72 18.40
C ASP A 57 1.92 -4.08 17.74
N VAL A 58 2.90 -3.19 17.87
CA VAL A 58 4.27 -3.39 17.37
C VAL A 58 4.93 -4.55 18.14
N LEU A 59 5.57 -5.46 17.40
CA LEU A 59 6.37 -6.53 18.00
C LEU A 59 7.60 -5.95 18.68
N GLN A 60 7.98 -6.49 19.84
CA GLN A 60 9.08 -5.96 20.64
C GLN A 60 10.13 -7.02 20.97
N GLY A 61 11.31 -6.54 21.38
CA GLY A 61 12.38 -7.37 21.93
C GLY A 61 12.87 -8.47 20.98
N GLU A 62 13.10 -9.66 21.53
CA GLU A 62 13.65 -10.80 20.79
C GLU A 62 12.73 -11.29 19.67
N GLN A 63 11.41 -11.24 19.87
CA GLN A 63 10.45 -11.65 18.83
C GLN A 63 10.59 -10.78 17.57
N ALA A 64 10.71 -9.46 17.73
CA ALA A 64 10.89 -8.55 16.60
C ALA A 64 12.18 -8.83 15.83
N LYS A 65 13.28 -9.11 16.56
CA LYS A 65 14.57 -9.48 15.97
C LYS A 65 14.49 -10.79 15.21
N GLU A 66 13.86 -11.82 15.80
CA GLU A 66 13.69 -13.13 15.19
C GLU A 66 12.92 -13.02 13.87
N VAL A 67 11.80 -12.30 13.84
CA VAL A 67 11.01 -12.12 12.62
C VAL A 67 11.78 -11.36 11.54
N LEU A 68 12.52 -10.31 11.90
CA LEU A 68 13.33 -9.55 10.96
C LEU A 68 14.45 -10.42 10.37
N GLU A 69 15.08 -11.24 11.20
CA GLU A 69 16.15 -12.16 10.81
C GLU A 69 15.62 -13.27 9.90
N LEU A 70 14.41 -13.78 10.16
CA LEU A 70 13.73 -14.72 9.25
C LEU A 70 13.49 -14.10 7.87
N LEU A 71 12.93 -12.88 7.81
CA LEU A 71 12.67 -12.19 6.54
C LEU A 71 13.97 -11.95 5.76
N LYS A 72 15.02 -11.52 6.45
CA LYS A 72 16.34 -11.28 5.86
C LYS A 72 16.95 -12.57 5.33
N ASN A 73 17.01 -13.62 6.15
CA ASN A 73 17.63 -14.89 5.77
C ASN A 73 16.86 -15.58 4.64
N ASP A 74 15.53 -15.48 4.61
CA ASP A 74 14.73 -16.02 3.52
C ASP A 74 15.00 -15.27 2.20
N SER A 75 15.07 -13.93 2.23
CA SER A 75 15.43 -13.11 1.07
C SER A 75 16.84 -13.42 0.55
N GLU A 76 17.84 -13.51 1.43
CA GLU A 76 19.23 -13.83 1.04
C GLU A 76 19.33 -15.24 0.48
N ARG A 77 18.77 -16.24 1.19
CA ARG A 77 18.79 -17.65 0.77
C ARG A 77 18.08 -17.86 -0.57
N THR A 78 16.92 -17.26 -0.77
CA THR A 78 16.18 -17.41 -2.03
C THR A 78 16.91 -16.76 -3.20
N TYR A 79 17.56 -15.62 -2.98
CA TYR A 79 18.35 -14.98 -4.01
C TYR A 79 19.64 -15.75 -4.34
N ASP A 80 20.33 -16.31 -3.35
CA ASP A 80 21.50 -17.15 -3.57
C ASP A 80 21.13 -18.42 -4.36
N ASN A 81 19.98 -19.02 -4.05
CA ASN A 81 19.41 -20.10 -4.84
C ASN A 81 19.04 -19.66 -6.27
N TYR A 82 18.55 -18.43 -6.44
CA TYR A 82 18.23 -17.86 -7.75
C TYR A 82 19.48 -17.72 -8.62
N GLU A 83 20.56 -17.12 -8.10
CA GLU A 83 21.86 -17.03 -8.79
C GLU A 83 22.40 -18.43 -9.11
N THR A 84 22.34 -19.36 -8.14
CA THR A 84 22.77 -20.76 -8.33
C THR A 84 22.01 -21.45 -9.46
N MET A 85 20.67 -21.30 -9.51
CA MET A 85 19.84 -21.84 -10.57
C MET A 85 20.16 -21.20 -11.92
N LEU A 86 20.38 -19.89 -11.97
CA LEU A 86 20.77 -19.19 -13.19
C LEU A 86 22.16 -19.57 -13.69
N ASN A 87 23.05 -19.99 -12.79
CA ASN A 87 24.49 -20.09 -13.03
C ASN A 87 25.11 -18.74 -13.48
N GLU A 88 24.48 -17.63 -13.12
CA GLU A 88 24.85 -16.27 -13.52
C GLU A 88 24.60 -15.36 -12.32
N ARG A 89 25.54 -14.45 -12.04
CA ARG A 89 25.38 -13.41 -11.02
C ARG A 89 24.75 -12.16 -11.61
N PHE A 90 24.32 -11.23 -10.75
CA PHE A 90 23.76 -9.96 -11.18
C PHE A 90 24.67 -9.15 -12.13
N ASP A 91 25.99 -9.23 -11.97
CA ASP A 91 26.98 -8.55 -12.83
C ASP A 91 27.21 -9.25 -14.18
N GLY A 92 26.50 -10.36 -14.46
CA GLY A 92 26.61 -11.16 -15.66
C GLY A 92 27.74 -12.20 -15.63
N SER A 93 28.46 -12.34 -14.52
CA SER A 93 29.50 -13.37 -14.39
C SER A 93 28.89 -14.77 -14.22
N THR A 94 29.47 -15.75 -14.91
CA THR A 94 29.10 -17.16 -14.76
C THR A 94 29.63 -17.71 -13.44
N ILE A 95 28.81 -18.48 -12.71
CA ILE A 95 29.22 -19.08 -11.42
C ILE A 95 30.10 -20.31 -11.63
N ASP A 96 29.72 -21.20 -12.55
CA ASP A 96 30.41 -22.45 -12.87
C ASP A 96 30.36 -22.71 -14.38
N GLU A 97 31.48 -22.56 -15.07
CA GLU A 97 31.56 -22.72 -16.54
C GLU A 97 31.18 -24.13 -17.03
N ASN A 98 31.16 -25.13 -16.14
CA ASN A 98 30.83 -26.51 -16.49
C ASN A 98 29.33 -26.84 -16.36
N LYS A 99 28.50 -25.89 -15.90
CA LYS A 99 27.07 -26.10 -15.68
C LYS A 99 26.22 -25.25 -16.61
N LYS A 100 25.01 -25.75 -16.90
CA LYS A 100 23.98 -24.98 -17.60
C LYS A 100 23.07 -24.32 -16.57
N GLY A 101 22.77 -23.04 -16.80
CA GLY A 101 21.77 -22.29 -16.06
C GLY A 101 20.34 -22.69 -16.44
N LEU A 102 19.44 -22.61 -15.47
CA LEU A 102 18.00 -22.62 -15.67
C LEU A 102 17.57 -21.32 -16.36
N ALA A 103 16.55 -21.39 -17.22
CA ALA A 103 16.01 -20.19 -17.88
C ALA A 103 15.56 -19.15 -16.83
N ARG A 104 15.85 -17.87 -17.10
CA ARG A 104 15.51 -16.73 -16.20
C ARG A 104 14.06 -16.74 -15.75
N GLU A 105 13.14 -17.16 -16.64
CA GLU A 105 11.73 -17.22 -16.33
C GLU A 105 11.28 -18.29 -15.35
N LEU A 106 12.06 -19.36 -15.23
CA LEU A 106 11.84 -20.42 -14.28
C LEU A 106 12.61 -20.14 -12.98
N ALA A 107 13.86 -19.66 -13.09
CA ALA A 107 14.70 -19.41 -11.91
C ALA A 107 14.07 -18.38 -10.95
N ARG A 108 13.45 -17.31 -11.47
CA ARG A 108 12.85 -16.25 -10.63
C ARG A 108 11.65 -16.70 -9.77
N MET A 109 11.12 -17.91 -9.98
CA MET A 109 9.90 -18.38 -9.29
C MET A 109 10.11 -18.52 -7.77
N ASN A 110 11.35 -18.66 -7.31
CA ASN A 110 11.68 -18.80 -5.90
C ASN A 110 11.82 -17.45 -5.15
N LEU A 111 11.85 -16.32 -5.86
CA LEU A 111 12.05 -15.01 -5.26
C LEU A 111 10.84 -14.61 -4.41
N THR A 112 11.12 -13.99 -3.27
CA THR A 112 10.10 -13.55 -2.32
C THR A 112 9.41 -12.27 -2.78
N LEU A 113 8.17 -12.05 -2.32
CA LEU A 113 7.37 -10.88 -2.72
C LEU A 113 7.95 -9.53 -2.26
N ASN A 114 8.88 -9.51 -1.30
CA ASN A 114 9.56 -8.30 -0.85
C ASN A 114 10.75 -7.90 -1.74
N THR A 115 11.10 -8.69 -2.76
CA THR A 115 12.09 -8.31 -3.78
C THR A 115 11.65 -7.03 -4.50
N TYR A 116 12.58 -6.11 -4.74
CA TYR A 116 12.32 -4.89 -5.48
C TYR A 116 12.21 -5.13 -6.99
N THR A 117 11.25 -4.46 -7.61
CA THR A 117 11.09 -4.29 -9.05
C THR A 117 11.11 -2.79 -9.37
N GLN A 118 11.15 -2.46 -10.65
CA GLN A 118 11.12 -1.08 -11.12
C GLN A 118 10.18 -0.94 -12.30
N TRP A 119 9.49 0.20 -12.41
CA TRP A 119 8.69 0.49 -13.58
C TRP A 119 8.64 1.98 -13.92
N TYR A 120 8.25 2.25 -15.16
CA TYR A 120 7.70 3.54 -15.54
C TYR A 120 6.19 3.49 -15.42
N TRP A 121 5.64 4.44 -14.66
CA TRP A 121 4.21 4.60 -14.45
C TRP A 121 3.74 5.97 -14.95
N LYS A 122 2.81 5.98 -15.90
CA LYS A 122 2.27 7.19 -16.52
C LYS A 122 0.75 7.20 -16.38
N THR A 123 0.22 8.26 -15.78
CA THR A 123 -1.21 8.53 -15.68
C THR A 123 -1.45 10.04 -15.87
N ASP A 124 -2.69 10.42 -16.14
CA ASP A 124 -3.14 11.82 -16.10
C ASP A 124 -3.41 12.30 -14.66
N LEU A 125 -3.62 13.60 -14.49
CA LEU A 125 -3.77 14.21 -13.16
C LEU A 125 -5.04 13.76 -12.43
N LEU A 126 -6.15 13.52 -13.14
CA LEU A 126 -7.41 13.07 -12.55
C LEU A 126 -7.25 11.67 -11.94
N ASN A 127 -6.67 10.76 -12.72
CA ASN A 127 -6.42 9.38 -12.27
C ASN A 127 -5.33 9.32 -11.20
N LEU A 128 -4.33 10.21 -11.25
CA LEU A 128 -3.37 10.37 -10.16
C LEU A 128 -4.06 10.79 -8.85
N MET A 129 -4.94 11.79 -8.88
CA MET A 129 -5.67 12.24 -7.68
C MET A 129 -6.55 11.12 -7.10
N ASN A 130 -7.21 10.33 -7.94
CA ASN A 130 -7.97 9.16 -7.49
C ASN A 130 -7.06 8.08 -6.87
N PHE A 131 -5.88 7.84 -7.44
CA PHE A 131 -4.87 6.96 -6.86
C PHE A 131 -4.45 7.46 -5.47
N LEU A 132 -4.09 8.74 -5.36
CA LEU A 132 -3.60 9.34 -4.12
C LEU A 132 -4.67 9.32 -3.03
N ARG A 133 -5.93 9.62 -3.37
CA ARG A 133 -7.06 9.52 -2.41
C ARG A 133 -7.17 8.12 -1.80
N LEU A 134 -7.00 7.07 -2.61
CA LEU A 134 -7.14 5.68 -2.16
C LEU A 134 -5.89 5.14 -1.47
N ARG A 135 -4.71 5.71 -1.74
CA ARG A 135 -3.42 5.17 -1.27
C ARG A 135 -2.78 5.98 -0.15
N ALA A 136 -3.08 7.27 -0.03
CA ALA A 136 -2.71 8.09 1.11
C ALA A 136 -3.64 7.86 2.34
N ASP A 137 -4.71 7.09 2.16
CA ASP A 137 -5.66 6.78 3.23
C ASP A 137 -5.01 5.97 4.38
N SER A 138 -5.46 6.21 5.61
CA SER A 138 -4.95 5.52 6.81
C SER A 138 -5.23 4.01 6.79
N HIS A 139 -6.29 3.57 6.11
CA HIS A 139 -6.64 2.16 5.93
C HIS A 139 -5.81 1.47 4.83
N ALA A 140 -5.13 2.23 3.97
CA ALA A 140 -4.20 1.65 3.02
C ALA A 140 -3.00 1.03 3.77
N GLN A 141 -2.40 0.01 3.18
CA GLN A 141 -1.17 -0.56 3.72
C GLN A 141 -0.09 0.52 3.82
N TYR A 142 0.62 0.57 4.94
CA TYR A 142 1.61 1.60 5.23
C TYR A 142 2.61 1.80 4.08
N GLU A 143 3.14 0.71 3.53
CA GLU A 143 4.16 0.79 2.48
C GLU A 143 3.68 1.51 1.21
N ILE A 144 2.44 1.29 0.74
CA ILE A 144 1.93 2.03 -0.44
C ILE A 144 1.58 3.48 -0.09
N ARG A 145 1.21 3.75 1.17
CA ARG A 145 0.95 5.10 1.66
C ARG A 145 2.21 5.97 1.64
N VAL A 146 3.36 5.43 2.02
CA VAL A 146 4.64 6.14 1.92
C VAL A 146 4.91 6.65 0.49
N TYR A 147 4.62 5.85 -0.54
CA TYR A 147 4.73 6.32 -1.93
C TYR A 147 3.70 7.41 -2.25
N ALA A 148 2.45 7.24 -1.81
CA ALA A 148 1.39 8.22 -2.04
C ALA A 148 1.71 9.57 -1.40
N ASP A 149 2.25 9.58 -0.18
CA ASP A 149 2.61 10.80 0.55
C ASP A 149 3.72 11.58 -0.17
N ILE A 150 4.76 10.89 -0.66
CA ILE A 150 5.82 11.52 -1.47
C ILE A 150 5.29 12.04 -2.81
N MET A 151 4.35 11.32 -3.42
CA MET A 151 3.72 11.78 -4.66
C MET A 151 2.80 12.99 -4.44
N LEU A 152 2.13 13.10 -3.28
CA LEU A 152 1.36 14.28 -2.90
C LEU A 152 2.24 15.53 -2.85
N GLU A 153 3.43 15.42 -2.27
CA GLU A 153 4.41 16.51 -2.26
C GLU A 153 4.84 16.93 -3.67
N THR A 154 4.91 15.98 -4.60
CA THR A 154 5.17 16.29 -6.02
C THR A 154 3.99 17.03 -6.64
N VAL A 155 2.75 16.58 -6.42
CA VAL A 155 1.54 17.24 -6.94
C VAL A 155 1.43 18.67 -6.39
N LYS A 156 1.67 18.87 -5.09
CA LYS A 156 1.68 20.17 -4.43
C LYS A 156 2.65 21.16 -5.08
N LYS A 157 3.86 20.69 -5.42
CA LYS A 157 4.89 21.51 -6.05
C LYS A 157 4.59 21.85 -7.51
N TRP A 158 3.99 20.91 -8.26
CA TRP A 158 3.78 21.07 -9.70
C TRP A 158 2.45 21.74 -10.07
N VAL A 159 1.38 21.46 -9.33
CA VAL A 159 0.01 21.94 -9.62
C VAL A 159 -0.70 22.38 -8.32
N PRO A 160 -0.19 23.41 -7.62
CA PRO A 160 -0.63 23.79 -6.28
C PRO A 160 -2.13 24.11 -6.18
N ILE A 161 -2.70 24.84 -7.15
CA ILE A 161 -4.14 25.18 -7.15
C ILE A 161 -5.01 23.91 -7.20
N THR A 162 -4.61 22.93 -8.02
CA THR A 162 -5.32 21.65 -8.11
C THR A 162 -5.10 20.81 -6.85
N TYR A 163 -3.90 20.84 -6.27
CA TYR A 163 -3.61 20.19 -4.99
C TYR A 163 -4.51 20.74 -3.88
N ASP A 164 -4.61 22.06 -3.71
CA ASP A 164 -5.42 22.68 -2.66
C ASP A 164 -6.90 22.31 -2.82
N ALA A 165 -7.45 22.39 -4.03
CA ALA A 165 -8.81 21.98 -4.33
C ALA A 165 -9.03 20.47 -4.10
N PHE A 166 -8.04 19.64 -4.39
CA PHE A 166 -8.09 18.20 -4.13
C PHE A 166 -8.10 17.90 -2.63
N MET A 167 -7.25 18.58 -1.85
CA MET A 167 -7.18 18.40 -0.40
C MET A 167 -8.47 18.88 0.27
N ASP A 168 -9.05 20.00 -0.16
CA ASP A 168 -10.31 20.52 0.38
C ASP A 168 -11.50 19.61 0.01
N TYR A 169 -11.78 19.47 -1.28
CA TYR A 169 -13.04 18.87 -1.74
C TYR A 169 -13.03 17.35 -1.86
N ARG A 170 -11.86 16.70 -1.94
CA ARG A 170 -11.76 15.24 -2.18
C ARG A 170 -11.15 14.46 -1.03
N VAL A 171 -10.17 15.01 -0.34
CA VAL A 171 -9.53 14.36 0.83
C VAL A 171 -10.20 14.79 2.13
N GLY A 172 -10.43 16.10 2.33
CA GLY A 172 -11.10 16.64 3.51
C GLY A 172 -12.63 16.56 3.47
N GLY A 173 -13.21 16.34 2.29
CA GLY A 173 -14.64 16.14 2.12
C GLY A 173 -15.12 14.74 2.50
N THR A 174 -16.38 14.63 2.92
CA THR A 174 -17.06 13.33 3.11
C THR A 174 -18.38 13.32 2.35
N GLU A 175 -18.72 12.17 1.78
CA GLU A 175 -20.02 11.95 1.14
C GLU A 175 -21.00 11.42 2.18
N VAL A 176 -22.14 12.09 2.34
CA VAL A 176 -23.17 11.67 3.28
C VAL A 176 -24.33 11.01 2.53
N SER A 177 -24.72 9.82 2.95
CA SER A 177 -25.89 9.12 2.39
C SER A 177 -27.18 9.93 2.60
N ALA A 178 -28.20 9.66 1.78
CA ALA A 178 -29.50 10.33 1.91
C ALA A 178 -30.10 10.19 3.32
N LYS A 179 -29.98 9.00 3.94
CA LYS A 179 -30.40 8.77 5.32
C LYS A 179 -29.52 9.53 6.32
N GLY A 180 -28.19 9.45 6.17
CA GLY A 180 -27.25 10.18 7.03
C GLY A 180 -27.49 11.70 7.02
N LYS A 181 -27.85 12.26 5.86
CA LYS A 181 -28.23 13.67 5.73
C LYS A 181 -29.43 14.03 6.62
N VAL A 182 -30.45 13.18 6.68
CA VAL A 182 -31.60 13.37 7.58
C VAL A 182 -31.17 13.31 9.05
N ILE A 183 -30.27 12.39 9.41
CA ILE A 183 -29.73 12.30 10.77
C ILE A 183 -29.00 13.60 11.16
N ILE A 184 -28.13 14.11 10.28
CA ILE A 184 -27.43 15.38 10.51
C ILE A 184 -28.42 16.52 10.71
N GLN A 185 -29.47 16.62 9.88
CA GLN A 185 -30.49 17.65 10.02
C GLN A 185 -31.20 17.60 11.38
N LYS A 186 -31.51 16.40 11.88
CA LYS A 186 -32.11 16.21 13.21
C LYS A 186 -31.14 16.57 14.34
N LEU A 187 -29.88 16.16 14.22
CA LEU A 187 -28.83 16.51 15.20
C LEU A 187 -28.60 18.02 15.29
N ILE A 188 -28.59 18.74 14.17
CA ILE A 188 -28.48 20.22 14.15
C ILE A 188 -29.65 20.87 14.89
N LYS A 189 -30.85 20.29 14.80
CA LYS A 189 -32.06 20.74 15.52
C LYS A 189 -32.08 20.32 17.00
N ARG A 190 -31.06 19.59 17.48
CA ARG A 190 -31.00 19.01 18.83
C ARG A 190 -32.14 18.03 19.13
N GLU A 191 -32.67 17.37 18.10
CA GLU A 191 -33.63 16.28 18.28
C GLU A 191 -32.90 15.03 18.82
N GLU A 192 -33.54 14.28 19.72
CA GLU A 192 -33.03 12.97 20.12
C GLU A 192 -33.16 11.98 18.97
N ILE A 193 -32.07 11.29 18.65
CA ILE A 193 -32.04 10.26 17.62
C ILE A 193 -31.17 9.09 18.06
N ASN A 194 -31.75 7.90 17.96
CA ASN A 194 -31.13 6.63 18.25
C ASN A 194 -30.95 5.83 16.95
N ILE A 195 -30.09 4.81 16.98
CA ILE A 195 -29.84 3.96 15.81
C ILE A 195 -31.12 3.27 15.31
N GLU A 196 -31.99 2.85 16.23
CA GLU A 196 -33.24 2.14 15.95
C GLU A 196 -34.15 2.97 15.03
N ASP A 197 -34.20 4.29 15.25
CA ASP A 197 -35.01 5.24 14.48
C ASP A 197 -34.27 5.84 13.27
N SER A 198 -32.98 5.54 13.13
CA SER A 198 -32.12 6.12 12.08
C SER A 198 -32.30 5.47 10.71
N GLY A 199 -32.73 4.20 10.70
CA GLY A 199 -32.76 3.37 9.49
C GLY A 199 -31.39 3.07 8.88
N LEU A 200 -30.30 3.38 9.59
CA LEU A 200 -28.92 3.03 9.25
C LEU A 200 -28.55 1.69 9.89
N SER A 201 -27.71 0.90 9.21
CA SER A 201 -27.01 -0.20 9.87
C SER A 201 -26.02 0.34 10.91
N LYS A 202 -25.61 -0.49 11.87
CA LYS A 202 -24.58 -0.13 12.85
C LYS A 202 -23.29 0.39 12.21
N ARG A 203 -22.89 -0.20 11.08
CA ARG A 203 -21.70 0.25 10.35
C ARG A 203 -21.88 1.65 9.77
N GLU A 204 -22.98 1.88 9.04
CA GLU A 204 -23.26 3.20 8.44
C GLU A 204 -23.46 4.29 9.50
N TRP A 205 -24.04 3.94 10.65
CA TRP A 205 -24.16 4.85 11.78
C TRP A 205 -22.79 5.24 12.32
N ASN A 206 -21.93 4.27 12.61
CA ASN A 206 -20.57 4.54 13.11
C ASN A 206 -19.75 5.32 12.09
N GLU A 207 -19.77 4.94 10.79
CA GLU A 207 -19.09 5.69 9.71
C GLU A 207 -19.55 7.15 9.65
N LEU A 208 -20.86 7.41 9.84
CA LEU A 208 -21.40 8.76 9.90
C LEU A 208 -20.91 9.52 11.14
N MET A 209 -21.00 8.92 12.32
CA MET A 209 -20.57 9.58 13.57
C MET A 209 -19.06 9.86 13.55
N ASP A 210 -18.26 8.92 13.06
CA ASP A 210 -16.80 9.06 12.90
C ASP A 210 -16.47 10.20 11.94
N SER A 211 -17.18 10.32 10.81
CA SER A 211 -16.98 11.40 9.84
C SER A 211 -17.17 12.82 10.41
N PHE A 212 -17.89 12.94 11.54
CA PHE A 212 -18.13 14.21 12.24
C PHE A 212 -17.52 14.23 13.65
N ASN A 213 -16.61 13.32 13.97
CA ASN A 213 -15.93 13.20 15.28
C ASN A 213 -16.91 13.12 16.47
N MET A 214 -18.02 12.41 16.30
CA MET A 214 -19.05 12.23 17.34
C MET A 214 -18.84 10.90 18.10
N GLU A 215 -17.69 10.75 18.75
CA GLU A 215 -17.28 9.50 19.40
C GLU A 215 -18.27 9.00 20.46
N ASN A 216 -18.94 9.93 21.15
CA ASN A 216 -19.94 9.62 22.16
C ASN A 216 -21.21 8.94 21.62
N LYS A 217 -21.40 8.92 20.29
CA LYS A 217 -22.52 8.27 19.61
C LYS A 217 -22.12 6.98 18.89
N ILE A 218 -20.84 6.58 18.90
CA ILE A 218 -20.39 5.33 18.31
C ILE A 218 -20.92 4.13 19.10
N ILE A 219 -21.39 3.12 18.40
CA ILE A 219 -21.90 1.88 19.00
C ILE A 219 -20.81 0.81 18.93
N LYS A 220 -20.38 0.32 20.11
CA LYS A 220 -19.42 -0.79 20.26
C LYS A 220 -20.03 -2.12 19.82
#